data_AF-X1BEZ8-F1
#
_entry.id   AF-X1BEZ8-F1
#
_cell.length_a   1.000
_cell.length_b   1.000
_cell.length_c   1.000
_cell.angle_alpha   90.00
_cell.angle_beta   90.00
_cell.angle_gamma   90.00
#
_symmetry.space_group_name_H-M   'P 1'
#
loop_
_entity.id
_entity.type
_entity.pdbx_description
1 polymer ?
#
loop_
_entity_poly.entity_id
_entity_poly.type
_entity_poly.pdbx_seq_one_letter_code
_entity_poly.pdbx_strand_id
1 'polypeptide(L)'
;MALIMALILGLVVLGSRFDYWKIERNEIYHKSGIFSSAERIPTKSLRILKEIPDVFEFFILRAGSITLMPGHQDVIKLPTVLNINKKQKQIDYLLSHVSIEPDELDA
;
A
#
# COMPACT_ATOMS: atom_id res chain seq x y z
N MET A 1 -29.60 -15.72 -6.63
CA MET A 1 -28.80 -15.07 -5.56
C MET A 1 -27.30 -15.39 -5.67
N ALA A 2 -26.88 -16.65 -5.50
CA ALA A 2 -25.45 -17.01 -5.53
C ALA A 2 -24.72 -16.65 -6.85
N LEU A 3 -25.37 -16.84 -8.00
CA LEU A 3 -24.78 -16.54 -9.32
C LEU A 3 -24.54 -15.04 -9.52
N ILE A 4 -25.49 -14.20 -9.09
CA ILE A 4 -25.37 -12.74 -9.16
C ILE A 4 -24.23 -12.26 -8.24
N MET A 5 -24.15 -12.84 -7.04
CA MET A 5 -23.08 -12.51 -6.09
C MET A 5 -21.70 -12.92 -6.61
N ALA A 6 -21.58 -14.11 -7.21
CA ALA A 6 -20.34 -14.57 -7.85
C ALA A 6 -19.93 -13.66 -9.01
N LEU A 7 -20.89 -13.20 -9.82
CA LEU A 7 -20.63 -12.29 -10.93
C LEU A 7 -20.16 -10.91 -10.44
N ILE A 8 -20.80 -10.34 -9.41
CA ILE A 8 -20.38 -9.06 -8.81
C ILE A 8 -18.97 -9.17 -8.24
N LEU A 9 -18.69 -10.22 -7.45
CA LEU A 9 -17.35 -10.46 -6.89
C LEU A 9 -16.31 -10.67 -7.99
N GLY A 10 -16.67 -11.39 -9.06
CA GLY A 10 -15.82 -11.58 -10.24
C GLY A 10 -15.47 -10.26 -10.93
N LEU A 11 -16.43 -9.36 -11.11
CA LEU A 11 -16.20 -8.03 -11.69
C LEU A 11 -15.32 -7.16 -10.79
N VAL A 12 -15.52 -7.19 -9.47
CA VAL A 12 -14.68 -6.46 -8.51
C VAL A 12 -13.23 -6.96 -8.57
N VAL A 13 -13.01 -8.27 -8.60
CA VAL A 13 -11.67 -8.87 -8.74
C VAL A 13 -11.02 -8.53 -10.08
N LEU A 14 -11.82 -8.42 -11.15
CA LEU A 14 -11.31 -8.03 -12.46
C LEU A 14 -10.94 -6.53 -12.47
N GLY A 15 -11.76 -5.68 -11.87
CA GLY A 15 -11.50 -4.24 -11.73
C GLY A 15 -10.26 -3.95 -10.87
N SER A 16 -10.08 -4.68 -9.76
CA SER A 16 -8.92 -4.51 -8.87
C SER A 16 -7.58 -4.87 -9.52
N ARG A 17 -7.56 -5.48 -10.72
CA ARG A 17 -6.31 -5.70 -11.47
C ARG A 17 -5.81 -4.45 -12.19
N PHE A 18 -6.68 -3.49 -12.43
CA PHE A 18 -6.35 -2.27 -13.18
C PHE A 18 -6.03 -1.09 -12.26
N ASP A 19 -6.46 -1.15 -11.01
CA ASP A 19 -6.19 -0.15 -9.98
C ASP A 19 -5.28 -0.74 -8.91
N TYR A 20 -4.00 -0.36 -8.93
CA TYR A 20 -3.06 -0.80 -7.90
C TYR A 20 -2.03 0.28 -7.56
N TRP A 21 -1.64 0.25 -6.29
CA TRP A 21 -0.49 0.97 -5.78
C TRP A 21 0.73 0.08 -5.85
N LYS A 22 1.80 0.55 -6.51
CA LYS A 22 3.08 -0.12 -6.48
C LYS A 22 4.10 0.76 -5.78
N ILE A 23 4.74 0.14 -4.79
CA ILE A 23 5.73 0.78 -3.93
C ILE A 23 7.09 0.25 -4.39
N GLU A 24 7.95 1.15 -4.84
CA GLU A 24 9.35 0.89 -5.14
C GLU A 24 10.25 1.62 -4.15
N ARG A 25 11.55 1.38 -4.22
CA ARG A 25 12.51 1.94 -3.25
C ARG A 25 12.49 3.47 -3.24
N ASN A 26 12.47 4.08 -4.42
CA ASN A 26 12.63 5.54 -4.57
C ASN A 26 11.31 6.27 -4.87
N GLU A 27 10.29 5.52 -5.30
CA GLU A 27 9.04 6.08 -5.81
C GLU A 27 7.85 5.17 -5.49
N ILE A 28 6.70 5.78 -5.24
CA ILE A 28 5.40 5.12 -5.25
C ILE A 28 4.67 5.57 -6.49
N TYR A 29 3.99 4.65 -7.17
CA TYR A 29 3.08 5.02 -8.24
C TYR A 29 1.70 4.41 -8.06
N HIS A 30 0.72 5.26 -8.32
CA HIS A 30 -0.66 4.87 -8.47
C HIS A 30 -0.93 4.56 -9.94
N LYS A 31 -1.26 3.30 -10.24
CA LYS A 31 -1.76 2.97 -11.57
C LYS A 31 -3.28 3.03 -11.54
N SER A 32 -3.83 4.17 -11.95
CA SER A 32 -5.29 4.35 -12.06
C SER A 32 -5.81 3.88 -13.42
N GLY A 33 -5.96 2.58 -13.67
CA GLY A 33 -6.59 2.07 -14.90
C GLY A 33 -5.64 1.79 -16.08
N ILE A 34 -6.21 1.50 -17.26
CA ILE A 34 -5.47 1.01 -18.45
C ILE A 34 -4.61 2.11 -19.10
N PHE A 35 -5.02 3.38 -18.99
CA PHE A 35 -4.43 4.51 -19.72
C PHE A 35 -4.05 5.72 -18.85
N SER A 36 -4.19 5.66 -17.52
CA SER A 36 -3.93 6.85 -16.68
C SER A 36 -2.45 7.05 -16.39
N SER A 37 -2.05 8.32 -16.42
CA SER A 37 -0.73 8.81 -16.02
C SER A 37 -0.37 8.30 -14.62
N ALA A 38 0.75 7.59 -14.53
CA ALA A 38 1.30 7.17 -13.24
C ALA A 38 1.80 8.40 -12.49
N GLU A 39 1.07 8.82 -11.47
CA GLU A 39 1.55 9.84 -10.52
C GLU A 39 2.70 9.24 -9.71
N ARG A 40 3.86 9.89 -9.74
CA ARG A 40 5.08 9.44 -9.06
C ARG A 40 5.30 10.25 -7.80
N ILE A 41 5.40 9.54 -6.68
CA ILE A 41 5.50 10.13 -5.35
C ILE A 41 6.85 9.73 -4.75
N PRO A 42 7.73 10.66 -4.38
CA PRO A 42 9.03 10.33 -3.80
C PRO A 42 8.87 9.68 -2.43
N THR A 43 9.64 8.62 -2.16
CA THR A 43 9.58 7.85 -0.88
C THR A 43 10.47 8.42 0.23
N LYS A 44 11.27 9.45 -0.05
CA LYS A 44 12.30 9.99 0.89
C LYS A 44 11.80 10.34 2.29
N SER A 45 10.54 10.74 2.43
CA SER A 45 9.92 11.09 3.71
C SER A 45 8.63 10.30 3.98
N LEU A 46 8.48 9.13 3.35
CA LEU A 46 7.28 8.32 3.45
C LEU A 46 7.15 7.71 4.85
N ARG A 47 6.07 8.05 5.55
CA ARG A 47 5.67 7.37 6.80
C ARG A 47 4.56 6.38 6.51
N ILE A 48 4.55 5.28 7.26
CA ILE A 48 3.56 4.21 7.10
C ILE A 48 2.92 3.93 8.44
N LEU A 49 1.60 3.87 8.45
CA LEU A 49 0.80 3.48 9.61
C LEU A 49 0.03 2.19 9.26
N LYS A 50 0.17 1.17 10.10
CA LYS A 50 -0.65 -0.05 10.04
C LYS A 50 -1.74 0.04 11.09
N GLU A 51 -2.98 -0.21 10.67
CA GLU A 51 -4.14 -0.30 11.55
C GLU A 51 -4.87 -1.61 11.32
N ILE A 52 -5.40 -2.20 12.40
CA ILE A 52 -6.27 -3.37 12.33
C ILE A 52 -7.63 -2.92 12.88
N PRO A 53 -8.49 -2.34 12.04
CA PRO A 53 -9.79 -1.82 12.49
C PRO A 53 -10.77 -2.94 12.84
N ASP A 54 -10.68 -4.09 12.14
CA ASP A 54 -11.51 -5.27 12.37
C ASP A 54 -10.64 -6.50 12.66
N VAL A 55 -10.77 -7.02 13.89
CA VAL A 55 -10.05 -8.21 14.33
C VAL A 55 -10.52 -9.48 13.64
N PHE A 56 -11.80 -9.60 13.28
CA PHE A 56 -12.34 -10.77 12.60
C PHE A 56 -11.81 -10.85 11.16
N GLU A 57 -11.79 -9.74 10.45
CA GLU A 57 -11.18 -9.64 9.12
C GLU A 57 -9.70 -10.05 9.17
N PHE A 58 -8.98 -9.60 10.20
CA PHE A 58 -7.59 -10.01 10.41
C PHE A 58 -7.45 -11.51 10.71
N PHE A 59 -8.34 -12.13 11.49
CA PHE A 59 -8.27 -13.56 11.74
C PHE A 59 -8.50 -14.41 10.49
N ILE A 60 -9.42 -14.01 9.61
CA ILE A 60 -9.79 -14.79 8.41
C ILE A 60 -8.81 -14.54 7.25
N LEU A 61 -8.47 -13.28 7.00
CA LEU A 61 -7.74 -12.85 5.80
C LEU A 61 -6.35 -12.26 6.09
N ARG A 62 -6.00 -12.12 7.38
CA ARG A 62 -4.82 -11.37 7.82
C ARG A 62 -4.79 -9.97 7.21
N ALA A 63 -5.97 -9.38 7.03
CA ALA A 63 -6.15 -8.09 6.39
C ALA A 63 -6.23 -6.96 7.43
N GLY A 64 -6.03 -5.73 6.96
CA GLY A 64 -6.16 -4.51 7.74
C GLY A 64 -5.92 -3.30 6.84
N SER A 65 -5.74 -2.14 7.44
CA SER A 65 -5.48 -0.91 6.71
C SER A 65 -4.02 -0.47 6.78
N ILE A 66 -3.49 -0.01 5.64
CA ILE A 66 -2.21 0.69 5.57
C ILE A 66 -2.46 2.13 5.12
N THR A 67 -1.98 3.10 5.88
CA THR A 67 -1.96 4.50 5.48
C THR A 67 -0.53 4.91 5.12
N LEU A 68 -0.35 5.44 3.91
CA LEU A 68 0.91 5.99 3.41
C LEU A 68 0.84 7.51 3.51
N MET A 69 1.80 8.11 4.21
CA MET A 69 1.89 9.54 4.46
C MET A 69 3.18 10.08 3.82
N PRO A 70 3.14 10.47 2.53
CA PRO A 70 4.27 11.16 1.90
C PRO A 70 4.39 12.58 2.47
N GLY A 71 5.61 13.07 2.72
CA GLY A 71 5.80 14.36 3.40
C GLY A 71 5.36 15.60 2.61
N HIS A 72 5.14 15.50 1.30
CA HIS A 72 4.81 16.62 0.41
C HIS A 72 3.57 16.37 -0.47
N GLN A 73 2.81 15.30 -0.21
CA GLN A 73 1.65 14.92 -1.01
C GLN A 73 0.51 14.40 -0.12
N ASP A 74 -0.64 14.13 -0.74
CA ASP A 74 -1.83 13.65 -0.05
C ASP A 74 -1.64 12.27 0.61
N VAL A 75 -2.36 12.08 1.70
CA VAL A 75 -2.35 10.83 2.46
C VAL A 75 -3.12 9.75 1.71
N ILE A 76 -2.45 8.64 1.41
CA ILE A 76 -3.03 7.52 0.68
C ILE A 76 -3.49 6.47 1.68
N LYS A 77 -4.79 6.18 1.68
CA LYS A 77 -5.39 5.17 2.56
C LYS A 77 -5.69 3.89 1.78
N LEU A 78 -5.15 2.77 2.24
CA LEU A 78 -5.42 1.43 1.72
C LEU A 78 -6.23 0.68 2.79
N PRO A 79 -7.57 0.67 2.71
CA PRO A 79 -8.43 0.15 3.79
C PRO A 79 -8.38 -1.38 3.96
N THR A 80 -8.16 -2.12 2.86
CA THR A 80 -8.20 -3.59 2.85
C THR A 80 -6.94 -4.14 2.21
N VAL A 81 -5.95 -4.45 3.03
CA VAL A 81 -4.65 -4.96 2.62
C VAL A 81 -4.47 -6.39 3.13
N LEU A 82 -4.66 -7.37 2.25
CA LEU A 82 -4.49 -8.79 2.58
C LEU A 82 -3.06 -9.13 3.02
N ASN A 83 -2.92 -10.03 3.99
CA ASN A 83 -1.63 -10.42 4.58
C ASN A 83 -0.80 -9.19 5.03
N ILE A 84 -1.44 -8.28 5.77
CA ILE A 84 -0.92 -6.96 6.11
C ILE A 84 0.46 -7.00 6.77
N ASN A 85 0.71 -7.96 7.66
CA ASN A 85 2.01 -8.10 8.33
C ASN A 85 3.15 -8.43 7.36
N LYS A 86 2.88 -9.25 6.32
CA LYS A 86 3.89 -9.57 5.30
C LYS A 86 4.17 -8.36 4.42
N LYS A 87 3.11 -7.65 4.00
CA LYS A 87 3.24 -6.43 3.18
C LYS A 87 3.95 -5.32 3.94
N GLN A 88 3.61 -5.09 5.21
CA GLN A 88 4.32 -4.13 6.07
C GLN A 88 5.83 -4.42 6.08
N LYS A 89 6.23 -5.66 6.42
CA LYS A 89 7.65 -6.04 6.43
C LYS A 89 8.35 -5.83 5.08
N GLN A 90 7.66 -6.09 3.98
CA GLN A 90 8.20 -5.86 2.64
C GLN A 90 8.42 -4.36 2.38
N ILE A 91 7.47 -3.52 2.78
CA ILE A 91 7.61 -2.07 2.61
C ILE A 91 8.70 -1.53 3.54
N ASP A 92 8.75 -1.96 4.80
CA ASP A 92 9.79 -1.59 5.75
C ASP A 92 11.19 -1.95 5.20
N TYR A 93 11.34 -3.13 4.59
CA TYR A 93 12.58 -3.54 3.92
C TYR A 93 12.96 -2.65 2.71
N LEU A 94 11.97 -2.20 1.94
CA LEU A 94 12.21 -1.28 0.82
C LEU A 94 12.64 0.10 1.31
N LEU A 95 12.06 0.59 2.41
CA LEU A 95 12.38 1.89 3.00
C LEU A 95 13.67 1.87 3.83
N SER A 96 14.03 0.75 4.46
CA SER A 96 15.20 0.67 5.34
C SER A 96 16.54 0.95 4.67
N HIS A 97 16.66 0.72 3.35
CA HIS A 97 17.90 1.06 2.64
C HIS A 97 17.90 2.49 2.07
N VAL A 98 16.79 3.23 2.21
CA VAL A 98 16.68 4.63 1.80
C VAL A 98 17.03 5.56 2.97
N SER A 99 16.80 5.10 4.20
CA SER A 99 17.18 5.81 5.42
C SER A 99 18.63 5.47 5.82
N ILE A 100 19.60 5.87 5.00
CA ILE A 100 20.95 6.16 5.49
C ILE A 100 21.05 7.68 5.48
N GLU A 101 20.62 8.29 6.58
CA GLU A 101 21.23 9.54 6.98
C GLU A 101 22.62 9.13 7.47
N PRO A 102 23.71 9.55 6.80
CA PRO A 102 25.01 9.45 7.42
C PRO A 102 24.96 10.47 8.55
N ASP A 103 24.80 9.98 9.78
CA ASP A 103 25.31 10.69 10.94
C ASP A 103 26.85 10.67 10.83
N GLU A 104 27.37 11.35 9.81
CA GLU A 104 28.66 12.02 9.94
C GLU A 104 28.44 13.06 11.03
N LEU A 105 28.97 12.79 12.22
CA LEU A 105 30.23 13.40 12.63
C LEU A 105 30.54 12.95 14.06
N ASP A 106 31.49 12.02 14.16
CA ASP A 106 32.38 11.96 15.31
C ASP A 106 33.01 13.36 15.49
N ALA A 107 32.79 13.97 16.65
CA ALA A 107 33.61 15.05 17.21
C ALA A 107 33.56 15.00 18.74
#